data_AF-A0A8H4SJ90-F1
#
_entry.id   AF-A0A8H4SJ90-F1
#
_cell.length_a   1.000
_cell.length_b   1.000
_cell.length_c   1.000
_cell.angle_alpha   90.00
_cell.angle_beta   90.00
_cell.angle_gamma   90.00
#
_symmetry.space_group_name_H-M   'P 1'
#
loop_
_entity.id
_entity.type
_entity.pdbx_description
1 polymer ?
#
loop_
_entity_poly.entity_id
_entity_poly.type
_entity_poly.pdbx_seq_one_letter_code
_entity_poly.pdbx_strand_id
1 'polypeptide(L)'
;MGSITSVPGQRLTATARGIASLLYLDDNNPAILKLTLDVTQLSAIDAAFKATAAYFIDSCYIDVVAILTESVTEHEMHDEFEVNFFGTVCVALKGVNLSLAAAA
;
A
#
# COMPACT_ATOMS: atom_id res chain seq x y z
N MET A 1 -20.90 0.69 -6.88
CA MET A 1 -19.55 0.08 -6.89
C MET A 1 -19.41 -0.75 -5.63
N GLY A 2 -19.00 -2.02 -5.75
CA GLY A 2 -18.83 -2.90 -4.58
C GLY A 2 -17.60 -2.53 -3.78
N SER A 3 -17.68 -2.58 -2.44
CA SER A 3 -16.52 -2.43 -1.56
C SER A 3 -15.49 -3.54 -1.86
N ILE A 4 -14.19 -3.24 -1.82
CA ILE A 4 -13.13 -4.25 -1.99
C ILE A 4 -13.22 -5.37 -0.92
N THR A 5 -13.95 -5.14 0.17
CA THR A 5 -14.25 -6.14 1.21
C THR A 5 -15.52 -6.96 0.96
N SER A 6 -16.25 -6.70 -0.13
CA SER A 6 -17.48 -7.43 -0.46
C SER A 6 -17.23 -8.77 -1.16
N VAL A 7 -15.99 -9.02 -1.58
CA VAL A 7 -15.56 -10.29 -2.18
C VAL A 7 -14.95 -11.18 -1.09
N PRO A 8 -15.48 -12.41 -0.87
CA PRO A 8 -14.91 -13.35 0.09
C PRO A 8 -13.44 -13.63 -0.18
N GLY A 9 -12.60 -13.52 0.85
CA GLY A 9 -11.16 -13.77 0.77
C GLY A 9 -10.31 -12.56 0.38
N GLN A 10 -10.89 -11.43 -0.06
CA GLN A 10 -10.14 -10.20 -0.26
C GLN A 10 -9.89 -9.49 1.08
N ARG A 11 -8.66 -9.00 1.24
CA ARG A 11 -8.18 -8.28 2.42
C ARG A 11 -7.54 -6.97 1.96
N LEU A 12 -7.74 -5.90 2.72
CA LEU A 12 -7.26 -4.56 2.40
C LEU A 12 -6.30 -4.09 3.49
N THR A 13 -5.10 -3.66 3.10
CA THR A 13 -4.30 -2.77 3.94
C THR A 13 -4.39 -1.37 3.37
N ALA A 14 -5.02 -0.47 4.11
CA ALA A 14 -5.13 0.94 3.74
C ALA A 14 -4.07 1.74 4.49
N THR A 15 -3.30 2.53 3.75
CA THR A 15 -2.19 3.30 4.31
C THR A 15 -2.30 4.77 3.98
N ALA A 16 -1.95 5.64 4.93
CA ALA A 16 -1.86 7.08 4.69
C ALA A 16 -0.85 7.72 5.65
N ARG A 17 -0.28 8.89 5.30
CA ARG A 17 0.61 9.63 6.23
C ARG A 17 -0.12 10.03 7.52
N GLY A 18 -1.41 10.37 7.42
CA GLY A 18 -2.28 10.62 8.57
C GLY A 18 -3.45 9.63 8.60
N ILE A 19 -3.58 8.85 9.68
CA ILE A 19 -4.61 7.80 9.77
C ILE A 19 -6.06 8.34 9.70
N ALA A 20 -6.26 9.61 10.04
CA ALA A 20 -7.56 10.28 9.96
C ALA A 20 -8.14 10.33 8.54
N SER A 21 -7.31 10.28 7.49
CA SER A 21 -7.82 10.22 6.12
C SER A 21 -8.46 8.86 5.79
N LEU A 22 -8.29 7.85 6.64
CA LEU A 22 -8.84 6.50 6.49
C LEU A 22 -10.12 6.27 7.31
N LEU A 23 -10.71 7.31 7.91
CA LEU A 23 -11.92 7.19 8.75
C LEU A 23 -13.16 6.73 7.97
N TYR A 24 -13.16 6.88 6.64
CA TYR A 24 -14.26 6.40 5.79
C TYR A 24 -14.32 4.86 5.68
N LEU A 25 -13.25 4.17 6.07
CA LEU A 25 -13.18 2.70 6.11
C LEU A 25 -13.72 2.19 7.44
N ASP A 26 -14.32 1.00 7.44
CA ASP A 26 -14.87 0.38 8.65
C ASP A 26 -13.76 -0.13 9.59
N ASP A 27 -13.73 0.35 10.83
CA ASP A 27 -12.78 -0.07 11.86
C ASP A 27 -13.09 -1.46 12.44
N ASN A 28 -14.32 -1.95 12.29
CA ASN A 28 -14.74 -3.24 12.85
C ASN A 28 -14.63 -4.40 11.86
N ASN A 29 -14.09 -4.14 10.67
CA ASN A 29 -13.94 -5.16 9.64
C ASN A 29 -12.57 -5.86 9.74
N PRO A 30 -12.51 -7.15 10.12
CA PRO A 30 -11.24 -7.88 10.25
C PRO A 30 -10.51 -8.10 8.90
N ALA A 31 -11.16 -7.81 7.78
CA ALA A 31 -10.53 -7.81 6.46
C ALA A 31 -9.78 -6.50 6.14
N ILE A 32 -9.85 -5.48 7.01
CA ILE A 32 -9.23 -4.17 6.81
C ILE A 32 -8.18 -3.91 7.89
N LEU A 33 -6.95 -3.62 7.47
CA LEU A 33 -5.88 -3.11 8.32
C LEU A 33 -5.57 -1.66 7.92
N LYS A 34 -5.63 -0.73 8.88
CA LYS A 34 -5.26 0.68 8.66
C LYS A 34 -3.87 0.93 9.24
N LEU A 35 -2.96 1.52 8.46
CA LEU A 35 -1.62 1.85 8.91
C LEU A 35 -1.28 3.31 8.57
N THR A 36 -0.54 3.97 9.47
CA THR A 36 0.18 5.18 9.11
C THR A 36 1.41 4.81 8.29
N LEU A 37 1.58 5.41 7.11
CA LEU A 37 2.74 5.18 6.26
C LEU A 37 3.18 6.47 5.58
N ASP A 38 4.45 6.83 5.77
CA ASP A 38 5.14 7.78 4.91
C ASP A 38 5.99 7.02 3.90
N VAL A 39 5.54 7.03 2.65
CA VAL A 39 6.19 6.31 1.54
C VAL A 39 7.54 6.90 1.13
N THR A 40 7.90 8.09 1.62
CA THR A 40 9.26 8.64 1.44
C THR A 40 10.31 7.94 2.32
N GLN A 41 9.87 7.15 3.31
CA GLN A 41 10.74 6.46 4.26
C GLN A 41 10.76 4.96 3.97
N LEU A 42 11.85 4.46 3.38
CA LEU A 42 12.04 3.04 3.05
C LEU A 42 11.83 2.10 4.23
N SER A 43 12.25 2.51 5.44
CA SER A 43 12.03 1.74 6.67
C SER A 43 10.57 1.65 7.08
N ALA A 44 9.78 2.71 6.83
CA ALA A 44 8.34 2.72 7.11
C ALA A 44 7.59 1.80 6.15
N ILE A 45 8.02 1.73 4.88
CA ILE A 45 7.48 0.78 3.90
C ILE A 45 7.71 -0.65 4.38
N ASP A 46 8.95 -1.03 4.70
CA ASP A 46 9.27 -2.39 5.19
C ASP A 46 8.47 -2.76 6.45
N ALA A 47 8.33 -1.82 7.39
CA ALA A 47 7.51 -2.01 8.59
C ALA A 47 6.02 -2.24 8.25
N ALA A 48 5.46 -1.51 7.29
CA ALA A 48 4.06 -1.67 6.88
C ALA A 48 3.80 -3.04 6.23
N PHE A 49 4.72 -3.53 5.40
CA PHE A 49 4.62 -4.86 4.80
C PHE A 49 4.72 -5.97 5.86
N LYS A 50 5.63 -5.84 6.83
CA LYS A 50 5.74 -6.79 7.96
C LYS A 50 4.48 -6.79 8.82
N ALA A 51 3.92 -5.62 9.12
CA ALA A 51 2.67 -5.50 9.87
C ALA A 51 1.49 -6.14 9.12
N THR A 52 1.41 -5.93 7.80
CA THR A 52 0.41 -6.55 6.93
C THR A 52 0.50 -8.07 6.93
N ALA A 53 1.72 -8.61 6.74
CA ALA A 53 1.96 -10.05 6.73
C ALA A 53 1.64 -10.69 8.10
N ALA A 54 2.02 -10.02 9.19
CA ALA A 54 1.71 -10.49 10.54
C ALA A 54 0.21 -10.48 10.85
N TYR A 55 -0.53 -9.52 10.31
CA TYR A 55 -1.99 -9.41 10.53
C TYR A 55 -2.77 -10.45 9.74
N PHE A 56 -2.37 -10.72 8.49
CA PHE A 56 -3.12 -11.60 7.59
C PHE A 56 -2.57 -13.03 7.45
N ILE A 57 -1.38 -13.35 8.01
CA ILE A 57 -0.83 -14.71 8.26
C ILE A 57 -0.75 -15.66 7.02
N ASP A 58 -0.96 -15.17 5.79
CA ASP A 58 -1.04 -16.00 4.59
C ASP A 58 -0.18 -15.50 3.41
N SER A 59 0.10 -16.42 2.47
CA SER A 59 0.59 -16.12 1.12
C SER A 59 -0.33 -15.12 0.43
N CYS A 60 0.08 -13.85 0.38
CA CYS A 60 -0.72 -12.75 -0.14
C CYS A 60 -0.29 -12.38 -1.56
N TYR A 61 -1.27 -12.13 -2.42
CA TYR A 61 -1.08 -11.37 -3.64
C TYR A 61 -1.28 -9.89 -3.28
N ILE A 62 -0.24 -9.08 -3.44
CA ILE A 62 -0.27 -7.67 -3.04
C ILE A 62 -0.55 -6.84 -4.28
N ASP A 63 -1.71 -6.19 -4.31
CA ASP A 63 -2.07 -5.18 -5.29
C ASP A 63 -1.91 -3.79 -4.67
N VAL A 64 -1.13 -2.93 -5.31
CA VAL A 64 -0.78 -1.59 -4.80
C VAL A 64 -1.47 -0.55 -5.65
N VAL A 65 -2.42 0.16 -5.05
CA VAL A 65 -3.18 1.24 -5.70
C VAL A 65 -2.82 2.56 -5.02
N ALA A 66 -2.30 3.51 -5.79
CA ALA A 66 -2.06 4.89 -5.35
C ALA A 66 -3.11 5.82 -5.98
N ILE A 67 -3.77 6.65 -5.17
CA ILE A 67 -4.74 7.65 -5.64
C ILE A 67 -4.04 9.02 -5.58
N LEU A 68 -3.85 9.65 -6.74
CA LEU A 68 -3.08 10.88 -6.89
C LEU A 68 -4.03 12.08 -6.97
N THR A 69 -3.71 13.18 -6.28
CA THR A 69 -4.50 14.42 -6.33
C THR A 69 -3.90 15.41 -7.33
N GLU A 70 -4.73 15.97 -8.21
CA GLU A 70 -4.34 16.75 -9.41
C GLU A 70 -4.06 18.25 -9.14
N SER A 71 -3.97 18.69 -7.89
CA SER A 71 -3.77 20.11 -7.54
C SER A 71 -2.57 20.29 -6.62
N VAL A 72 -1.37 20.33 -7.21
CA VAL A 72 -0.11 20.45 -6.49
C VAL A 72 0.85 21.37 -7.26
N THR A 73 1.61 22.17 -6.54
CA THR A 73 2.66 23.07 -7.08
C THR A 73 3.81 22.26 -7.70
N GLU A 74 4.66 22.86 -8.55
CA GLU A 74 5.76 22.13 -9.24
C GLU A 74 6.65 21.30 -8.29
N HIS A 75 6.93 21.81 -7.09
CA HIS A 75 7.68 21.09 -6.06
C HIS A 75 6.91 19.87 -5.54
N GLU A 76 5.65 20.05 -5.19
CA GLU A 76 4.77 18.95 -4.78
C GLU A 76 4.54 17.96 -5.94
N MET A 77 4.54 18.42 -7.19
CA MET A 77 4.45 17.59 -8.39
C MET A 77 5.70 16.73 -8.58
N HIS A 78 6.87 17.23 -8.20
CA HIS A 78 8.13 16.48 -8.17
C HIS A 78 8.12 15.41 -7.07
N ASP A 79 7.62 15.75 -5.88
CA ASP A 79 7.43 14.81 -4.78
C ASP A 79 6.42 13.70 -5.15
N GLU A 80 5.33 14.06 -5.81
CA GLU A 80 4.36 13.10 -6.35
C GLU A 80 4.98 12.23 -7.47
N PHE A 81 5.93 12.75 -8.27
CA PHE A 81 6.62 11.95 -9.29
C PHE A 81 7.58 10.92 -8.66
N GLU A 82 8.32 11.31 -7.62
CA GLU A 82 9.18 10.42 -6.86
C GLU A 82 8.39 9.26 -6.23
N VAL A 83 7.22 9.55 -5.68
CA VAL A 83 6.38 8.54 -5.03
C VAL A 83 5.63 7.68 -6.04
N ASN A 84 4.93 8.30 -6.98
CA ASN A 84 3.94 7.59 -7.78
C ASN A 84 4.53 6.94 -9.02
N PHE A 85 5.57 7.54 -9.59
CA PHE A 85 6.25 7.00 -10.75
C PHE A 85 7.44 6.14 -10.33
N PHE A 86 8.44 6.75 -9.68
CA PHE A 86 9.67 6.05 -9.33
C PHE A 86 9.47 5.03 -8.20
N GLY A 87 8.63 5.34 -7.21
CA GLY A 87 8.26 4.41 -6.15
C GLY A 87 7.60 3.14 -6.70
N THR A 88 6.64 3.28 -7.61
CA THR A 88 5.96 2.14 -8.25
C THR A 88 6.93 1.26 -9.04
N VAL A 89 7.85 1.86 -9.80
CA VAL A 89 8.89 1.13 -10.55
C VAL A 89 9.80 0.35 -9.61
N CYS A 90 10.24 0.96 -8.51
CA CYS A 90 11.09 0.31 -7.51
C CYS A 90 10.39 -0.90 -6.86
N VAL A 91 9.12 -0.76 -6.49
CA VAL A 91 8.32 -1.84 -5.90
C VAL A 91 8.13 -2.99 -6.88
N ALA A 92 7.79 -2.68 -8.14
CA ALA A 92 7.61 -3.69 -9.18
C ALA A 92 8.89 -4.51 -9.45
N LEU A 93 10.04 -3.85 -9.55
CA LEU A 93 11.33 -4.52 -9.73
C LEU A 93 11.69 -5.43 -8.55
N LYS A 94 11.36 -5.02 -7.32
CA LYS A 94 11.57 -5.84 -6.12
C LYS A 94 10.68 -7.09 -6.14
N GLY A 95 9.41 -6.92 -6.53
CA GLY A 95 8.44 -8.02 -6.66
C GLY A 95 8.87 -9.08 -7.68
N VAL A 96 9.36 -8.65 -8.85
CA VAL A 96 9.88 -9.57 -9.88
C VAL A 96 11.07 -10.38 -9.36
N ASN A 97 12.02 -9.74 -8.68
CA ASN A 97 13.20 -10.43 -8.14
C ASN A 97 12.84 -11.47 -7.07
N LEU A 98 11.85 -11.17 -6.21
CA LEU A 98 11.35 -12.14 -5.22
C LEU A 98 10.62 -13.32 -5.89
N SER A 99 9.83 -13.06 -6.93
CA SER A 99 9.15 -14.11 -7.69
C SER A 99 10.13 -15.02 -8.43
N LEU A 100 11.26 -14.50 -8.91
CA LEU A 100 12.28 -15.29 -9.60
C LEU A 100 13.08 -16.16 -8.63
N ALA A 101 13.37 -15.65 -7.42
CA ALA A 101 14.06 -16.39 -6.37
C ALA A 101 13.20 -17.52 -5.76
N ALA A 102 11.87 -17.41 -5.82
CA ALA A 102 10.96 -18.45 -5.37
C ALA A 102 10.72 -19.55 -6.42
N ALA A 103 11.18 -19.36 -7.65
CA ALA A 103 11.05 -20.30 -8.77
C ALA A 103 12.35 -21.08 -9.08
N ALA A 104 13.42 -20.82 -8.32
CA ALA A 104 14.72 -21.50 -8.40
C ALA A 104 14.92 -22.41 -7.18
#